data_AF-A0AAU3IYZ6-F1
#
_entry.id   AF-A0AAU3IYZ6-F1
#
_cell.length_a   1.000
_cell.length_b   1.000
_cell.length_c   1.000
_cell.angle_alpha   90.00
_cell.angle_beta   90.00
_cell.angle_gamma   90.00
#
_symmetry.space_group_name_H-M   'P 1'
#
loop_
_entity.id
_entity.type
_entity.pdbx_description
1 polymer ?
#
loop_
_entity_poly.entity_id
_entity_poly.type
_entity_poly.pdbx_seq_one_letter_code
_entity_poly.pdbx_strand_id
1 'polypeptide(L)'
;MAQAPEPADETARIFELQEEVDQLKEAVASHAVVDQAIGMMVALGRVTPDEGWAVLKEVSQHTNIKLRNVAELILIWGRNGEMPPEIGAELEDALDRYGPTQIPGAPPER
;
A
#
# COMPACT_ATOMS: atom_id res chain seq x y z
N MET A 1 29.96 -36.12 -20.88
CA MET A 1 30.43 -35.37 -19.70
C MET A 1 29.80 -34.00 -19.80
N ALA A 2 28.84 -33.68 -18.93
CA ALA A 2 28.25 -32.34 -18.90
C ALA A 2 29.34 -31.37 -18.44
N GLN A 3 29.64 -30.38 -19.28
CA GLN A 3 30.61 -29.33 -18.97
C GLN A 3 30.05 -28.53 -17.80
N ALA A 4 30.77 -28.49 -16.67
CA ALA A 4 30.44 -27.59 -15.58
C ALA A 4 30.56 -26.15 -16.12
N PRO A 5 29.59 -25.26 -15.83
CA PRO A 5 29.68 -23.87 -16.28
C PRO A 5 30.97 -23.24 -15.74
N GLU A 6 31.67 -22.52 -16.60
CA GLU A 6 32.92 -21.82 -16.26
C GLU A 6 32.65 -20.79 -15.14
N PRO A 7 33.57 -20.57 -14.19
CA PRO A 7 33.32 -19.73 -13.00
C PRO A 7 32.95 -18.27 -13.31
N ALA A 8 33.25 -17.78 -14.52
CA ALA A 8 32.84 -16.45 -14.98
C ALA A 8 31.33 -16.35 -15.26
N ASP A 9 30.69 -17.44 -15.70
CA ASP A 9 29.25 -17.54 -15.95
C ASP A 9 28.47 -17.56 -14.63
N GLU A 10 28.99 -18.28 -13.63
CA GLU A 10 28.42 -18.31 -12.28
C GLU A 10 28.55 -16.96 -11.57
N THR A 11 29.67 -16.26 -11.74
CA THR A 11 29.87 -14.91 -11.17
C THR A 11 28.97 -13.87 -11.83
N ALA A 12 28.80 -13.92 -13.16
CA ALA A 12 27.87 -13.04 -13.88
C ALA A 12 26.42 -13.29 -13.47
N ARG A 13 26.04 -14.57 -13.32
CA ARG A 13 24.70 -14.95 -12.85
C ARG A 13 24.41 -14.48 -11.43
N ILE A 14 25.40 -14.54 -10.54
CA ILE A 14 25.30 -14.01 -9.18
C ILE A 14 25.05 -12.50 -9.20
N PHE A 15 25.72 -11.76 -10.09
CA PHE A 15 25.55 -10.31 -10.20
C PHE A 15 24.16 -9.93 -10.72
N GLU A 16 23.66 -10.60 -11.77
CA GLU A 16 22.30 -10.40 -12.29
C GLU A 16 21.23 -10.65 -11.23
N LEU A 17 21.35 -11.75 -10.49
CA LEU A 17 20.41 -12.10 -9.42
C LEU A 17 20.48 -11.09 -8.26
N GLN A 18 21.66 -10.55 -7.96
CA GLN A 18 21.82 -9.52 -6.93
C GLN A 18 21.15 -8.21 -7.36
N GLU A 19 21.27 -7.82 -8.63
CA GLU A 19 20.61 -6.64 -9.18
C GLU A 19 19.07 -6.79 -9.15
N GLU A 20 18.56 -7.97 -9.53
CA GLU A 20 17.13 -8.29 -9.46
C GLU A 20 16.62 -8.24 -8.00
N VAL A 21 17.37 -8.80 -7.06
CA VAL A 21 17.05 -8.74 -5.63
C VAL A 21 17.02 -7.30 -5.13
N ASP A 22 17.95 -6.45 -5.56
CA ASP A 22 18.03 -5.07 -5.13
C ASP A 22 16.88 -4.23 -5.72
N GLN A 23 16.52 -4.44 -6.99
CA GLN A 23 15.34 -3.83 -7.63
C GLN A 23 14.03 -4.26 -6.93
N LEU A 24 13.89 -5.53 -6.58
CA LEU A 24 12.72 -6.03 -5.85
C LEU A 24 12.65 -5.46 -4.43
N LYS A 25 13.79 -5.37 -3.72
CA LYS A 25 13.87 -4.74 -2.40
C LYS A 25 13.51 -3.26 -2.47
N GLU A 26 13.97 -2.55 -3.49
CA GLU A 26 13.62 -1.15 -3.71
C GLU A 26 12.13 -0.99 -3.98
N ALA A 27 11.53 -1.85 -4.82
CA ALA A 27 10.10 -1.85 -5.09
C ALA A 27 9.27 -2.11 -3.80
N VAL A 28 9.65 -3.10 -2.99
CA VAL A 28 8.98 -3.41 -1.72
C VAL A 28 9.16 -2.27 -0.71
N ALA A 29 10.37 -1.72 -0.58
CA ALA A 29 10.63 -0.57 0.27
C ALA A 29 9.87 0.69 -0.20
N SER A 30 9.64 0.83 -1.51
CA SER A 30 8.88 1.94 -2.09
C SER A 30 7.41 1.88 -1.70
N HIS A 31 6.85 0.68 -1.47
CA HIS A 31 5.45 0.46 -1.11
C HIS A 31 5.18 0.38 0.39
N ALA A 32 6.19 0.22 1.24
CA ALA A 32 6.01 0.02 2.69
C ALA A 32 5.15 1.09 3.38
N VAL A 33 5.29 2.37 3.00
CA VAL A 33 4.47 3.47 3.54
C VAL A 33 3.00 3.34 3.13
N VAL A 34 2.76 2.90 1.89
CA VAL A 34 1.41 2.69 1.36
C VAL A 34 0.76 1.51 2.06
N ASP A 35 1.47 0.40 2.22
CA ASP A 35 0.97 -0.79 2.91
C ASP A 35 0.62 -0.49 4.38
N GLN A 36 1.42 0.36 5.06
CA GLN A 36 1.12 0.82 6.41
C GLN A 36 -0.16 1.68 6.45
N ALA A 37 -0.32 2.60 5.50
CA ALA A 37 -1.54 3.40 5.40
C ALA A 37 -2.76 2.52 5.14
N ILE A 38 -2.68 1.52 4.25
CA ILE A 38 -3.74 0.53 4.02
C ILE A 38 -4.07 -0.21 5.32
N GLY A 39 -3.07 -0.69 6.06
CA GLY A 39 -3.29 -1.34 7.35
C GLY A 39 -4.04 -0.44 8.35
N MET A 40 -3.77 0.85 8.32
CA MET A 40 -4.48 1.83 9.16
C MET A 40 -5.92 2.07 8.70
N MET A 41 -6.16 2.11 7.38
CA MET A 41 -7.52 2.17 6.81
C MET A 41 -8.35 0.95 7.21
N VAL A 42 -7.76 -0.24 7.15
CA VAL A 42 -8.42 -1.48 7.60
C VAL A 42 -8.77 -1.42 9.08
N ALA A 43 -7.83 -0.99 9.93
CA ALA A 43 -8.02 -0.95 11.37
C ALA A 43 -9.02 0.13 11.83
N LEU A 44 -8.97 1.33 11.25
CA LEU A 44 -9.75 2.49 11.67
C LEU A 44 -11.03 2.68 10.85
N GLY A 45 -10.93 2.55 9.53
CA GLY A 45 -12.03 2.69 8.59
C GLY A 45 -12.88 1.42 8.43
N ARG A 46 -12.42 0.27 8.98
CA ARG A 46 -13.12 -1.02 8.92
C ARG A 46 -13.47 -1.44 7.48
N VAL A 47 -12.54 -1.17 6.58
CA VAL A 47 -12.58 -1.60 5.19
C VAL A 47 -11.69 -2.83 4.98
N THR A 48 -11.91 -3.59 3.91
CA THR A 48 -10.95 -4.61 3.47
C THR A 48 -9.64 -3.97 2.98
N PRO A 49 -8.54 -4.73 2.86
CA PRO A 49 -7.30 -4.21 2.29
C PRO A 49 -7.46 -3.65 0.86
N ASP A 50 -8.27 -4.31 0.03
CA ASP A 50 -8.53 -3.89 -1.35
C ASP A 50 -9.32 -2.57 -1.40
N GLU A 51 -10.32 -2.44 -0.54
CA GLU A 51 -11.08 -1.18 -0.35
C GLU A 51 -10.18 -0.08 0.21
N GLY A 52 -9.30 -0.39 1.18
CA GLY A 52 -8.32 0.56 1.71
C GLY A 52 -7.39 1.09 0.62
N TRP A 53 -6.91 0.24 -0.29
CA TRP A 53 -6.15 0.66 -1.46
C TRP A 53 -6.97 1.52 -2.44
N ALA A 54 -8.24 1.17 -2.66
CA ALA A 54 -9.14 1.96 -3.50
C ALA A 54 -9.34 3.38 -2.94
N VAL A 55 -9.58 3.50 -1.63
CA VAL A 55 -9.67 4.78 -0.92
C VAL A 55 -8.41 5.62 -1.13
N LEU A 56 -7.22 5.06 -0.92
CA LEU A 56 -5.95 5.80 -1.10
C LEU A 56 -5.78 6.34 -2.52
N LYS A 57 -6.09 5.52 -3.53
CA LYS A 57 -6.02 5.93 -4.94
C LYS A 57 -7.01 7.05 -5.25
N GLU A 58 -8.21 6.95 -4.72
CA GLU A 58 -9.27 7.91 -4.97
C GLU A 58 -8.95 9.27 -4.37
N VAL A 59 -8.59 9.31 -3.10
CA VAL A 59 -8.14 10.55 -2.43
C VAL A 59 -6.99 11.17 -3.22
N SER A 60 -5.99 10.37 -3.62
CA SER A 60 -4.87 10.83 -4.44
C SER A 60 -5.30 11.48 -5.75
N GLN A 61 -6.29 10.91 -6.45
CA GLN A 61 -6.80 11.43 -7.72
C GLN A 61 -7.60 12.71 -7.52
N HIS A 62 -8.51 12.75 -6.54
CA HIS A 62 -9.40 13.88 -6.31
C HIS A 62 -8.67 15.10 -5.72
N THR A 63 -7.65 14.87 -4.90
CA THR A 63 -6.84 15.95 -4.32
C THR A 63 -5.64 16.31 -5.20
N ASN A 64 -5.38 15.55 -6.27
CA ASN A 64 -4.20 15.68 -7.12
C ASN A 64 -2.86 15.65 -6.33
N ILE A 65 -2.82 14.84 -5.28
CA ILE A 65 -1.61 14.62 -4.46
C ILE A 65 -1.06 13.23 -4.78
N LYS A 66 0.26 13.10 -4.84
CA LYS A 66 0.91 11.79 -5.05
C LYS A 66 0.46 10.81 -3.97
N LEU A 67 0.08 9.59 -4.37
CA LEU A 67 -0.42 8.54 -3.48
C LEU A 67 0.48 8.30 -2.25
N ARG A 68 1.81 8.30 -2.45
CA ARG A 68 2.76 8.17 -1.34
C ARG A 68 2.61 9.27 -0.29
N ASN A 69 2.41 10.52 -0.72
CA ASN A 69 2.22 11.64 0.19
C ASN A 69 0.87 11.55 0.91
N VAL A 70 -0.18 11.07 0.23
CA VAL A 70 -1.48 10.75 0.88
C VAL A 70 -1.29 9.71 1.98
N ALA A 71 -0.55 8.64 1.70
CA ALA A 71 -0.23 7.62 2.69
C ALA A 71 0.57 8.20 3.88
N GLU A 72 1.57 9.06 3.64
CA GLU A 72 2.30 9.76 4.71
C GLU A 72 1.39 10.64 5.57
N LEU A 73 0.47 11.39 4.95
CA LEU A 73 -0.52 12.21 5.66
C LEU A 73 -1.44 11.37 6.55
N ILE A 74 -1.85 10.19 6.08
CA ILE A 74 -2.64 9.25 6.88
C ILE A 74 -1.82 8.75 8.08
N LEU A 75 -0.55 8.40 7.89
CA LEU A 75 0.30 7.97 9.02
C LEU A 75 0.54 9.08 10.05
N ILE A 76 0.64 10.34 9.60
CA ILE A 76 0.70 11.51 10.49
C ILE A 76 -0.61 11.62 11.27
N TRP A 77 -1.74 11.63 10.56
CA TRP A 77 -3.07 11.68 11.15
C TRP A 77 -3.30 10.56 12.18
N GLY A 78 -2.87 9.34 11.92
CA GLY A 78 -2.99 8.23 12.87
C GLY A 78 -2.16 8.40 14.14
N ARG A 79 -1.09 9.20 14.07
CA ARG A 79 -0.19 9.45 15.20
C ARG A 79 -0.68 10.59 16.10
N ASN A 80 -1.18 11.67 15.51
CA ASN A 80 -1.47 12.91 16.24
C ASN A 80 -2.85 13.52 15.98
N GLY A 81 -3.66 12.90 15.11
CA GLY A 81 -5.01 13.36 14.76
C GLY A 81 -5.04 14.53 13.78
N GLU A 82 -3.90 14.97 13.25
CA GLU A 82 -3.83 16.13 12.34
C GLU A 82 -3.96 15.69 10.88
N MET A 83 -4.92 16.28 10.17
CA MET A 83 -5.08 16.10 8.73
C MET A 83 -5.49 17.43 8.09
N PRO A 84 -4.94 17.81 6.91
CA PRO A 84 -5.45 18.95 6.17
C PRO A 84 -6.94 18.77 5.86
N PRO A 85 -7.79 19.79 6.05
CA PRO A 85 -9.25 19.64 5.99
C PRO A 85 -9.75 19.15 4.63
N GLU A 86 -9.11 19.57 3.54
CA GLU A 86 -9.43 19.14 2.18
C GLU A 86 -9.20 17.62 2.00
N ILE A 87 -8.12 17.10 2.59
CA ILE A 87 -7.79 15.66 2.54
C ILE A 87 -8.70 14.87 3.46
N GLY A 88 -9.00 15.41 4.65
CA GLY A 88 -9.91 14.78 5.60
C GLY A 88 -11.32 14.62 5.04
N ALA A 89 -11.85 15.66 4.40
CA ALA A 89 -13.16 15.61 3.76
C ALA A 89 -13.23 14.58 2.64
N GLU A 90 -12.21 14.52 1.78
CA GLU A 90 -12.15 13.53 0.70
C GLU A 90 -11.96 12.10 1.24
N LEU A 91 -11.15 11.94 2.29
CA LEU A 91 -10.94 10.65 2.93
C LEU A 91 -12.22 10.11 3.57
N GLU A 92 -12.99 10.98 4.23
CA GLU A 92 -14.29 10.66 4.83
C GLU A 92 -15.31 10.30 3.75
N ASP A 93 -15.42 11.11 2.69
CA ASP A 93 -16.32 10.82 1.56
C ASP A 93 -15.96 9.51 0.85
N ALA A 94 -14.67 9.26 0.61
CA ALA A 94 -14.22 8.00 0.06
C ALA A 94 -14.59 6.84 1.00
N LEU A 95 -14.25 6.92 2.28
CA LEU A 95 -14.56 5.88 3.27
C LEU A 95 -16.06 5.58 3.36
N ASP A 96 -16.92 6.58 3.34
CA ASP A 96 -18.38 6.40 3.37
C ASP A 96 -18.88 5.64 2.14
N ARG A 97 -18.24 5.85 0.97
CA ARG A 97 -18.56 5.13 -0.27
C ARG A 97 -18.08 3.67 -0.26
N TYR A 98 -17.09 3.33 0.57
CA TYR A 98 -16.62 1.95 0.76
C TYR A 98 -17.10 1.32 2.08
N GLY A 99 -17.88 2.03 2.92
CA GLY A 99 -18.24 1.59 4.27
C GLY A 99 -19.61 0.89 4.40
N PRO A 100 -19.83 0.03 5.42
CA PRO A 100 -18.86 -0.81 6.14
C PRO A 100 -18.76 -2.21 5.50
N THR A 101 -17.57 -2.81 5.52
CA THR A 101 -17.44 -4.23 5.17
C THR A 101 -18.19 -5.09 6.20
N GLN A 102 -18.99 -6.03 5.71
CA GLN A 102 -19.68 -7.05 6.49
C GLN A 102 -18.71 -7.66 7.54
N ILE A 103 -19.10 -7.63 8.82
CA ILE A 103 -18.32 -8.24 9.91
C ILE A 103 -18.00 -9.69 9.52
N PRO A 104 -16.75 -10.16 9.55
CA PRO A 104 -16.45 -11.58 9.42
C PRO A 104 -17.26 -12.38 10.46
N GLY A 105 -18.30 -13.09 10.01
CA GLY A 105 -19.25 -13.83 10.85
C GLY A 105 -20.66 -13.22 11.00
N ALA A 106 -20.94 -12.04 10.43
CA ALA A 106 -22.32 -11.55 10.35
C ALA A 106 -23.13 -12.38 9.36
N PRO A 107 -24.35 -12.84 9.72
CA PRO A 107 -25.23 -13.55 8.80
C PRO A 107 -25.49 -12.69 7.56
N PRO A 108 -25.57 -13.27 6.35
CA PRO A 108 -26.04 -12.52 5.20
C PRO A 108 -27.45 -12.00 5.50
N GLU A 109 -27.68 -10.70 5.29
CA GLU A 109 -29.02 -10.12 5.42
C GLU A 109 -29.93 -10.78 4.37
N ARG A 110 -31.09 -11.27 4.83
CA ARG A 110 -32.05 -12.03 4.02
C ARG A 110 -32.91 -11.12 3.14
#